data_AF-A0A0G8G7B0-F1
#
_entry.id   AF-A0A0G8G7B0-F1
#
_cell.length_a   1.000
_cell.length_b   1.000
_cell.length_c   1.000
_cell.angle_alpha   90.00
_cell.angle_beta   90.00
_cell.angle_gamma   90.00
#
_symmetry.space_group_name_H-M   'P 1'
#
loop_
_entity.id
_entity.type
_entity.pdbx_description
1 polymer ?
#
loop_
_entity_poly.entity_id
_entity_poly.type
_entity_poly.pdbx_seq_one_letter_code
_entity_poly.pdbx_strand_id
1 'polypeptide(L)'
;MNKVLLVMHDSSGSFYRMNKTAFETMPVAGQYIYNSDGLAYVVEEVCLFAGYVSEKGAIAILVVHPAPSDSPEAEIFGLNIEEDLDD
;
A
#
# COMPACT_ATOMS: atom_id res chain seq x y z
N MET A 1 14.61 1.31 4.47
CA MET A 1 13.17 1.29 4.81
C MET A 1 12.59 2.67 5.15
N ASN A 2 11.75 3.19 4.26
CA ASN A 2 10.90 4.37 4.41
C ASN A 2 9.63 4.02 5.19
N LYS A 3 9.48 4.56 6.40
CA LYS A 3 8.27 4.36 7.21
C LYS A 3 7.14 5.26 6.68
N VAL A 4 5.94 4.72 6.56
CA VAL A 4 4.78 5.45 6.01
C VAL A 4 3.49 5.12 6.77
N LEU A 5 2.50 6.00 6.62
CA LEU A 5 1.11 5.72 6.97
C LEU A 5 0.35 5.32 5.71
N LEU A 6 -0.21 4.12 5.71
CA LEU A 6 -1.10 3.64 4.66
C LEU A 6 -2.53 4.00 5.05
N VAL A 7 -3.21 4.80 4.24
CA VAL A 7 -4.59 5.24 4.45
C VAL A 7 -5.46 4.61 3.38
N MET A 8 -6.40 3.76 3.80
CA MET A 8 -7.28 3.01 2.92
C MET A 8 -8.66 3.64 2.88
N HIS A 9 -9.21 3.82 1.68
CA HIS A 9 -10.61 4.17 1.46
C HIS A 9 -11.25 3.24 0.43
N ASP A 10 -12.57 3.17 0.48
CA ASP A 10 -13.36 2.43 -0.49
C ASP A 10 -13.58 3.23 -1.80
N SER A 11 -14.28 2.63 -2.75
CA SER A 11 -14.64 3.26 -4.02
C SER A 11 -15.60 4.46 -3.87
N SER A 12 -16.17 4.68 -2.69
CA SER A 12 -16.99 5.87 -2.36
C SER A 12 -16.15 7.03 -1.81
N GLY A 13 -14.85 6.81 -1.58
CA GLY A 13 -13.95 7.78 -0.95
C GLY A 13 -14.03 7.79 0.58
N SER A 14 -14.72 6.82 1.18
CA SER A 14 -14.84 6.72 2.64
C SER A 14 -13.60 6.05 3.23
N PHE A 15 -12.82 6.81 4.02
CA PHE A 15 -11.66 6.28 4.73
C PHE A 15 -12.08 5.34 5.84
N TYR A 16 -11.54 4.12 5.84
CA TYR A 16 -11.97 3.08 6.77
C TYR A 16 -10.82 2.46 7.58
N ARG A 17 -9.56 2.59 7.14
CA ARG A 17 -8.42 1.99 7.85
C ARG A 17 -7.13 2.77 7.65
N MET A 18 -6.29 2.78 8.69
CA MET A 18 -4.92 3.28 8.62
C MET A 18 -3.95 2.23 9.18
N ASN A 19 -2.91 1.90 8.42
CA ASN A 19 -1.82 1.02 8.85
C ASN A 19 -0.49 1.79 8.88
N LYS A 20 0.41 1.42 9.80
CA LYS A 20 1.81 1.83 9.74
C LYS A 20 2.60 0.72 9.06
N THR A 21 3.36 1.06 8.02
CA THR A 21 4.20 0.09 7.32
C THR A 21 5.52 0.74 6.89
N ALA A 22 6.42 -0.01 6.29
CA ALA A 22 7.64 0.51 5.71
C ALA A 22 7.94 -0.16 4.37
N PHE A 23 8.50 0.63 3.45
CA PHE A 23 8.91 0.17 2.13
C PHE A 23 10.39 0.44 1.91
N GLU A 24 11.12 -0.45 1.22
CA GLU A 24 12.50 -0.14 0.86
C GLU A 24 12.58 1.00 -0.16
N THR A 25 11.70 0.97 -1.16
CA THR A 25 11.53 2.04 -2.15
C THR A 25 10.14 2.64 -1.99
N MET A 26 10.02 3.97 -2.03
CA MET A 26 8.73 4.64 -1.93
C MET A 26 7.85 4.26 -3.14
N PRO A 27 6.63 3.74 -2.93
CA PRO A 27 5.68 3.53 -4.01
C PRO A 27 5.32 4.84 -4.73
N VAL A 28 4.80 4.72 -5.95
CA VAL A 28 4.30 5.85 -6.75
C VAL A 28 2.82 5.69 -7.07
N ALA A 29 2.13 6.79 -7.39
CA ALA A 29 0.73 6.74 -7.82
C ALA A 29 0.55 5.82 -9.05
N GLY A 30 -0.53 5.03 -9.05
CA GLY A 30 -0.84 3.99 -10.02
C GLY A 30 -0.17 2.64 -9.77
N GLN A 31 0.76 2.56 -8.82
CA GLN A 31 1.41 1.29 -8.48
C GLN A 31 0.50 0.42 -7.62
N TYR A 32 0.52 -0.89 -7.87
CA TYR A 32 -0.13 -1.88 -7.02
C TYR A 32 0.77 -2.27 -5.85
N ILE A 33 0.18 -2.40 -4.67
CA ILE A 33 0.82 -2.92 -3.47
C ILE A 33 -0.01 -4.06 -2.89
N TYR A 34 0.66 -5.05 -2.32
CA TYR A 34 0.02 -6.10 -1.54
C TYR A 34 0.22 -5.80 -0.05
N ASN A 35 -0.86 -5.78 0.70
CA ASN A 35 -0.84 -5.42 2.11
C ASN A 35 -0.93 -6.66 3.02
N SER A 36 -0.58 -6.50 4.28
CA SER A 36 -0.53 -7.59 5.26
C SER A 36 -1.89 -8.19 5.61
N ASP A 37 -3.00 -7.58 5.16
CA ASP A 37 -4.35 -8.13 5.28
C ASP A 37 -4.74 -9.05 4.12
N GLY A 38 -3.80 -9.33 3.20
CA GLY A 38 -3.99 -10.28 2.12
C GLY A 38 -4.71 -9.69 0.91
N LEU A 39 -4.81 -8.36 0.82
CA LEU A 39 -5.50 -7.68 -0.27
C LEU A 39 -4.54 -6.81 -1.08
N ALA A 40 -4.83 -6.71 -2.38
CA ALA A 40 -4.14 -5.81 -3.29
C ALA A 40 -4.81 -4.43 -3.31
N TYR A 41 -3.98 -3.39 -3.35
CA TYR A 41 -4.38 -2.00 -3.37
C TYR A 41 -3.66 -1.24 -4.47
N VAL A 42 -4.32 -0.23 -5.02
CA VAL A 42 -3.69 0.74 -5.93
C VAL A 42 -3.34 1.99 -5.14
N VAL A 43 -2.12 2.48 -5.35
CA VAL A 43 -1.67 3.76 -4.79
C VAL A 43 -2.33 4.89 -5.56
N GLU A 44 -3.17 5.67 -4.88
CA GLU A 44 -3.81 6.85 -5.44
C GLU A 44 -2.90 8.07 -5.32
N GLU A 45 -2.37 8.30 -4.11
CA GLU A 45 -1.57 9.49 -3.81
C GLU A 45 -0.44 9.18 -2.82
N VAL A 46 0.68 9.88 -2.98
CA VAL A 46 1.81 9.86 -2.05
C VAL A 46 2.03 11.27 -1.50
N CYS A 47 1.64 11.50 -0.25
CA CYS A 47 1.79 12.79 0.42
C CYS A 47 3.05 12.78 1.31
N LEU A 48 4.14 13.39 0.86
CA LEU A 48 5.38 13.52 1.65
C LEU A 48 5.24 14.58 2.74
N PHE A 49 5.73 14.28 3.94
CA PHE A 49 5.82 15.26 5.02
C PHE A 49 7.04 16.16 4.81
N ALA A 50 6.79 17.46 4.63
CA ALA A 50 7.85 18.44 4.43
C ALA A 50 8.83 18.45 5.60
N GLY A 51 10.13 18.27 5.32
CA GLY A 51 11.21 18.39 6.30
C GLY A 51 11.37 17.19 7.26
N TYR A 52 10.62 16.11 7.09
CA TYR A 52 10.79 14.89 7.90
C TYR A 52 11.89 14.00 7.33
N VAL A 53 12.89 13.69 8.16
CA VAL A 53 13.96 12.73 7.84
C VAL A 53 13.76 11.46 8.68
N SER A 54 13.83 10.30 8.00
CA SER A 54 13.46 8.97 8.50
C SER A 54 14.45 8.41 9.53
N GLU A 55 14.54 9.00 10.73
CA GLU A 55 15.21 8.34 11.86
C GLU A 55 14.21 7.68 12.82
N LYS A 56 13.00 8.24 12.99
CA LYS A 56 12.07 7.78 14.06
C LYS A 56 10.63 7.55 13.64
N GLY A 57 10.14 8.20 12.58
CA GLY A 57 8.71 8.22 12.26
C GLY A 57 8.38 7.99 10.80
N ALA A 58 7.08 7.96 10.51
CA ALA A 58 6.58 7.96 9.14
C ALA A 58 6.97 9.28 8.45
N ILE A 59 7.33 9.20 7.18
CA ILE A 59 7.73 10.34 6.35
C ILE A 59 6.72 10.70 5.26
N ALA A 60 5.71 9.84 5.07
CA ALA A 60 4.69 10.01 4.05
C ALA A 60 3.37 9.37 4.47
N ILE A 61 2.28 9.82 3.83
CA ILE A 61 1.01 9.12 3.73
C ILE A 61 0.92 8.52 2.32
N LEU A 62 0.54 7.25 2.23
CA LEU A 62 0.09 6.61 1.00
C LEU A 62 -1.42 6.46 1.08
N VAL A 63 -2.13 7.16 0.21
CA VAL A 63 -3.58 6.98 0.03
C VAL A 63 -3.77 5.85 -0.96
N VAL A 64 -4.56 4.86 -0.58
CA VAL A 64 -4.81 3.67 -1.40
C VAL A 64 -6.28 3.26 -1.40
N HIS A 65 -6.70 2.64 -2.49
CA HIS A 65 -8.00 1.98 -2.59
C HIS A 65 -7.83 0.53 -3.06
N PRO A 66 -8.77 -0.37 -2.75
CA PRO A 66 -8.72 -1.75 -3.22
C PRO A 66 -8.54 -1.84 -4.73
N ALA A 67 -7.77 -2.81 -5.20
CA ALA A 67 -7.75 -3.18 -6.61
C ALA A 67 -9.16 -3.67 -7.03
N PRO A 68 -9.57 -3.47 -8.30
CA PRO A 68 -10.84 -4.00 -8.80
C PRO A 68 -10.90 -5.52 -8.60
N SER A 69 -12.01 -6.03 -8.05
CA SER A 69 -12.13 -7.45 -7.68
C SER A 69 -12.02 -8.41 -8.86
N ASP A 70 -12.22 -7.92 -10.09
CA ASP A 70 -12.13 -8.66 -11.35
C ASP A 70 -10.77 -8.48 -12.05
N SER A 71 -9.82 -7.80 -11.41
CA SER A 71 -8.49 -7.53 -11.97
C SER A 71 -7.48 -8.62 -11.59
N PRO A 72 -6.50 -8.93 -12.47
CA PRO A 72 -5.43 -9.87 -12.16
C PRO A 72 -4.66 -9.51 -10.90
N GLU A 73 -4.50 -8.23 -10.59
CA GLU A 73 -3.79 -7.74 -9.42
C GLU A 73 -4.50 -8.10 -8.11
N ALA A 74 -5.84 -8.11 -8.11
CA ALA A 74 -6.62 -8.55 -6.94
C ALA A 74 -6.41 -10.04 -6.62
N GLU A 75 -6.14 -10.85 -7.65
CA GLU A 75 -5.78 -12.26 -7.51
C GLU A 75 -4.26 -12.48 -7.45
N ILE A 76 -3.47 -11.41 -7.37
CA ILE A 76 -2.00 -11.46 -7.34
C ILE A 76 -1.44 -12.26 -8.53
N PHE A 77 -2.09 -12.14 -9.69
CA PHE A 77 -1.79 -12.90 -10.90
C PHE A 77 -1.85 -14.43 -10.72
N GLY A 78 -2.67 -14.90 -9.76
CA GLY A 78 -2.82 -16.32 -9.43
C GLY A 78 -1.70 -16.89 -8.56
N LEU A 79 -0.83 -16.06 -7.99
CA LEU A 79 0.24 -16.50 -7.11
C LEU A 79 -0.32 -16.97 -5.75
N ASN A 80 0.13 -18.15 -5.31
CA ASN A 80 -0.08 -18.61 -3.97
C ASN A 80 1.04 -18.07 -3.07
N ILE A 81 0.75 -17.03 -2.30
CA ILE A 81 1.74 -16.35 -1.44
C ILE A 81 2.48 -17.31 -0.50
N GLU A 82 1.80 -18.33 0.04
CA GLU A 82 2.41 -19.27 0.98
C GLU A 82 3.34 -20.29 0.31
N GLU A 83 3.11 -20.59 -0.97
CA GLU A 83 3.88 -21.62 -1.70
C GLU A 83 4.89 -21.03 -2.68
N ASP A 84 4.63 -19.85 -3.24
CA ASP A 84 5.38 -19.26 -4.37
C ASP A 84 6.36 -18.14 -3.97
N LEU A 85 6.20 -17.55 -2.78
CA LEU A 85 7.07 -16.45 -2.30
C LEU A 85 8.03 -16.85 -1.18
N ASP A 86 7.82 -17.99 -0.54
CA ASP A 86 8.78 -18.57 0.38
C ASP A 86 9.77 -19.47 -0.41
N ASP A 87 11.07 -19.28 -0.13
CA ASP A 87 12.19 -20.09 -0.63
C ASP A 87 12.53 -21.22 0.37
#